data_AF-A0A5B7ZS80-F1
#
_entry.id   AF-A0A5B7ZS80-F1
#
_cell.length_a   1.000
_cell.length_b   1.000
_cell.length_c   1.000
_cell.angle_alpha   90.00
_cell.angle_beta   90.00
_cell.angle_gamma   90.00
#
_symmetry.space_group_name_H-M   'P 1'
#
loop_
_entity.id
_entity.type
_entity.pdbx_description
1 polymer ?
#
loop_
_entity_poly.entity_id
_entity_poly.type
_entity_poly.pdbx_seq_one_letter_code
_entity_poly.pdbx_strand_id
1 'polypeptide(L)' 'MDIHDTAFALYVSLAGKQDLSNASDETRAALGREAYRLAEAFVIAKDTYIRELPASQLDAGF' A
#
# COMPACT_ATOMS: atom_id res chain seq x y z
N MET A 1 -5.94 -4.19 9.24
CA MET A 1 -4.61 -3.73 8.82
C MET A 1 -4.75 -2.26 8.54
N ASP A 2 -4.02 -1.44 9.28
CA ASP A 2 -4.06 0.02 9.15
C ASP A 2 -3.26 0.46 7.90
N ILE A 3 -3.45 1.68 7.43
CA ILE A 3 -2.69 2.27 6.32
C ILE A 3 -1.20 2.35 6.66
N HIS A 4 -0.86 2.57 7.95
CA HIS A 4 0.51 2.59 8.44
C HIS A 4 1.20 1.23 8.26
N ASP A 5 0.50 0.12 8.54
CA ASP A 5 1.02 -1.23 8.34
C ASP A 5 1.29 -1.50 6.85
N THR A 6 0.37 -1.07 5.99
CA THR A 6 0.47 -1.22 4.53
C THR A 6 1.63 -0.39 3.97
N ALA A 7 1.74 0.86 4.38
CA ALA A 7 2.83 1.75 3.99
C ALA A 7 4.18 1.22 4.45
N PHE A 8 4.26 0.68 5.67
CA PHE A 8 5.49 0.06 6.18
C PHE A 8 5.89 -1.17 5.38
N ALA A 9 4.94 -2.08 5.08
CA ALA A 9 5.20 -3.25 4.26
C ALA A 9 5.68 -2.88 2.84
N LEU A 10 5.07 -1.86 2.22
CA LEU A 10 5.49 -1.33 0.93
C LEU A 10 6.89 -0.72 0.99
N TYR A 11 7.17 0.07 2.02
CA TYR A 11 8.50 0.65 2.22
C TYR A 11 9.57 -0.44 2.36
N VAL A 12 9.34 -1.48 3.18
CA VAL A 12 10.29 -2.60 3.34
C VAL A 12 10.52 -3.31 2.01
N SER A 13 9.46 -3.53 1.22
CA SER A 13 9.56 -4.16 -0.10
C SER A 13 10.33 -3.31 -1.11
N LEU A 14 10.11 -1.98 -1.10
CA LEU A 14 10.82 -1.05 -1.98
C LEU A 14 12.28 -0.89 -1.57
N ALA A 15 12.53 -0.70 -0.27
CA ALA A 15 13.87 -0.57 0.29
C ALA A 15 14.68 -1.85 0.10
N GLY A 16 14.08 -3.04 0.26
CA GLY A 16 14.76 -4.32 0.03
C GLY A 16 15.16 -4.56 -1.44
N LYS A 17 14.60 -3.80 -2.38
CA LYS A 17 14.94 -3.83 -3.81
C LYS A 17 15.97 -2.76 -4.20
N GLN A 18 16.32 -1.84 -3.30
CA GLN A 18 17.24 -0.73 -3.56
C GLN A 18 18.47 -0.86 -2.66
N ASP A 19 19.66 -0.53 -3.18
CA ASP A 19 20.82 -0.36 -2.32
C ASP A 19 20.76 1.02 -1.64
N LEU A 20 20.26 1.03 -0.40
CA LEU A 20 20.12 2.24 0.41
C LEU A 20 21.27 2.42 1.42
N SER A 21 22.33 1.61 1.33
CA SER A 21 23.47 1.65 2.27
C SER A 21 24.12 3.03 2.36
N ASN A 22 24.24 3.71 1.22
CA ASN A 22 24.80 5.07 1.10
C ASN A 22 23.74 6.15 0.84
N ALA A 23 22.45 5.80 0.93
CA ALA A 23 21.38 6.77 0.74
C ALA A 23 21.39 7.81 1.87
N SER A 24 21.14 9.06 1.53
CA SER A 24 20.92 10.10 2.53
C SER A 24 19.60 9.85 3.29
N ASP A 25 19.47 10.42 4.48
CA ASP A 25 18.22 10.33 5.24
C ASP A 25 17.05 10.98 4.49
N GLU A 26 17.30 12.03 3.71
CA GLU A 26 16.28 12.65 2.86
C GLU A 26 15.79 11.68 1.78
N THR A 27 16.69 10.91 1.17
CA THR A 27 16.34 9.88 0.18
C THR A 27 15.48 8.78 0.79
N ARG A 28 15.84 8.33 2.01
CA ARG A 28 15.04 7.32 2.74
C ARG A 28 13.67 7.87 3.13
N ALA A 29 13.60 9.13 3.56
CA ALA A 29 12.35 9.81 3.87
C ALA A 29 11.47 9.98 2.62
N ALA A 30 12.05 10.32 1.47
CA ALA A 30 11.33 10.43 0.21
C ALA A 30 10.70 9.09 -0.21
N LEU A 31 11.44 7.98 -0.06
CA LEU A 31 10.93 6.64 -0.30
C LEU A 31 9.79 6.27 0.67
N GLY A 32 9.92 6.64 1.95
CA GLY A 32 8.84 6.48 2.92
C GLY A 32 7.57 7.24 2.52
N ARG A 33 7.70 8.50 2.09
CA ARG A 33 6.57 9.30 1.59
C ARG A 33 5.94 8.73 0.32
N GLU A 34 6.73 8.10 -0.54
CA GLU A 34 6.23 7.40 -1.72
C GLU A 34 5.44 6.14 -1.34
N ALA A 35 5.97 5.32 -0.43
CA ALA A 35 5.27 4.14 0.08
C ALA A 35 3.91 4.50 0.73
N TYR A 36 3.85 5.62 1.47
CA TYR A 36 2.58 6.13 2.00
C TYR A 36 1.58 6.51 0.92
N ARG A 37 2.01 7.25 -0.11
CA ARG A 37 1.13 7.61 -1.23
C ARG A 37 0.59 6.39 -1.97
N LEU A 38 1.41 5.35 -2.13
CA LEU A 38 0.98 4.08 -2.72
C LEU A 38 -0.03 3.35 -1.82
N ALA A 39 0.16 3.35 -0.50
CA ALA A 39 -0.79 2.78 0.44
C ALA A 39 -2.14 3.51 0.39
N GLU A 40 -2.14 4.84 0.32
CA GLU A 40 -3.36 5.65 0.16
C GLU A 40 -4.09 5.30 -1.13
N ALA A 41 -3.37 5.25 -2.26
CA ALA A 41 -3.95 4.88 -3.55
C ALA A 41 -4.56 3.46 -3.53
N PHE A 42 -3.89 2.51 -2.87
CA PHE A 42 -4.42 1.16 -2.70
C PHE A 42 -5.70 1.12 -1.87
N VAL A 43 -5.77 1.86 -0.76
CA VAL A 43 -6.98 1.94 0.08
C VAL A 43 -8.14 2.51 -0.73
N ILE A 44 -7.92 3.60 -1.47
CA ILE A 44 -8.94 4.20 -2.33
C ILE A 44 -9.41 3.20 -3.39
N ALA A 45 -8.49 2.54 -4.09
CA ALA A 45 -8.83 1.56 -5.12
C ALA A 45 -9.61 0.36 -4.54
N LYS A 46 -9.20 -0.14 -3.38
CA LYS A 46 -9.91 -1.22 -2.66
C LYS A 46 -11.32 -0.79 -2.27
N ASP A 47 -11.49 0.43 -1.75
CA ASP A 47 -12.79 0.96 -1.36
C ASP A 47 -13.71 1.13 -2.58
N THR A 48 -13.17 1.63 -3.70
CA THR A 48 -13.90 1.68 -4.98
C THR A 48 -14.31 0.29 -5.44
N TYR A 49 -13.39 -0.68 -5.43
CA TYR A 49 -13.67 -2.07 -5.83
C TYR A 49 -14.78 -2.71 -4.98
N ILE A 50 -14.76 -2.49 -3.65
CA ILE A 50 -15.81 -2.99 -2.75
C ILE A 50 -17.16 -2.34 -3.05
N ARG A 51 -17.20 -1.05 -3.39
CA ARG A 51 -18.45 -0.35 -3.74
C ARG A 51 -19.02 -0.79 -5.09
N GLU A 52 -18.16 -1.10 -6.05
CA GLU A 52 -18.55 -1.49 -7.40
C GLU A 52 -18.79 -2.99 -7.54
N LEU A 53 -18.43 -3.79 -6.54
CA LEU A 53 -18.72 -5.21 -6.48
C LEU A 53 -20.25 -5.42 -6.50
N PRO A 54 -20.81 -6.07 -7.53
CA PRO A 54 -22.23 -6.36 -7.55
C PRO A 54 -22.58 -7.27 -6.36
N ALA A 55 -23.63 -6.92 -5.62
CA ALA A 55 -24.09 -7.60 -4.40
C ALA A 55 -24.42 -9.11 -4.59
N SER A 56 -24.34 -9.62 -5.81
CA SER A 56 -24.82 -10.94 -6.23
C SER A 56 -23.85 -12.10 -6.03
N GLN A 57 -22.64 -11.90 -5.50
CA GLN A 57 -21.68 -13.00 -5.29
C GLN A 57 -21.57 -13.50 -3.84
N LEU A 58 -22.22 -12.85 -2.87
CA LEU A 58 -22.19 -13.28 -1.47
C LEU A 58 -23.36 -14.21 -1.07
N ASP A 59 -24.35 -14.40 -1.94
CA ASP A 59 -25.56 -15.21 -1.69
C ASP A 59 -25.64 -16.46 -2.60
N ALA A 60 -24.49 -17.00 -3.01
CA ALA A 60 -24.44 -18.37 -3.51
C ALA A 60 -24.27 -19.28 -2.29
N GLY A 61 -25.39 -19.56 -1.63
CA GLY A 61 -25.47 -20.36 -0.41
C GLY A 61 -24.70 -21.67 -0.49
N PHE A 62 -24.02 -22.00 0.60
CA PHE A 62 -23.67 -23.37 0.98
C PHE A 62 -24.68 -23.86 2.02
#